data_AF-A0A956HKC5-F1
#
_entry.id   AF-A0A956HKC5-F1
#
_cell.length_a   1.000
_cell.length_b   1.000
_cell.length_c   1.000
_cell.angle_alpha   90.00
_cell.angle_beta   90.00
_cell.angle_gamma   90.00
#
_symmetry.space_group_name_H-M   'P 1'
#
loop_
_entity.id
_entity.type
_entity.pdbx_description
1 polymer ?
#
loop_
_entity_poly.entity_id
_entity_poly.type
_entity_poly.pdbx_seq_one_letter_code
_entity_poly.pdbx_strand_id
1 'polypeptide(L)'
;MFGSLGLLPGCVDGGTTSADAGTESTTEAETDDASSDGSSSDATTGSGSETDVGTTAEPVPVEPIHARGLLVTDVLADQGVSVPIGMGGLPVGGADRNAYLVANRSTLIRAFVDIVEDDSWVAREIEARITLNYDDGTSESAKKVLLIERDSVINNWDSTFFWYIPPELIRAGMSFSIELFELDQALVDTPEPSPPPLFPTEGIAYVGIEDSYGALDIALVPVQHDLNGKTCGPPEFDDAFLERMHNDLMAQNPVERVDITVLEPFVFTQGMKSFGPLLSALSQLRGDYDAPPQQYFYGLVIPCDGGAEGVGGQAFGIPQGATKSNAYQRVAMGRFYGSDSSTASTFTHEIGHTQGRYHIACSGSEGGTDDSYPYPGGTTGVYGFDIFYWNLHTPNQKDYMTYCGPTWVSDWAWNKVHPVIQALSAWEGEGDVAPPSGTLLVGALYDDGSEEWWTTPGNLEGERLSTIHALEFKTAEGVVRAPASYNQRPDDTTINVVVELPTSLDEITAATRLSDAGAHPIALPTIKRLARR
;
A
#
# COMPACT_ATOMS: atom_id res chain seq x y z
N MET A 1 9.42 20.47 47.88
CA MET A 1 8.04 20.04 47.59
C MET A 1 7.99 19.80 46.09
N PHE A 2 7.92 18.52 45.73
CA PHE A 2 7.91 17.97 44.38
C PHE A 2 6.55 18.20 43.69
N GLY A 3 6.56 18.22 42.36
CA GLY A 3 5.36 18.16 41.52
C GLY A 3 5.75 18.02 40.06
N SER A 4 6.05 16.77 39.67
CA SER A 4 6.48 16.31 38.35
C SER A 4 5.36 16.46 37.31
N LEU A 5 5.68 16.95 36.12
CA LEU A 5 4.80 16.97 34.95
C LEU A 5 5.27 15.84 34.01
N GLY A 6 4.49 14.76 33.91
CA GLY A 6 4.75 13.66 32.98
C GLY A 6 4.14 13.96 31.61
N LEU A 7 4.96 13.84 30.56
CA LEU A 7 4.52 13.73 29.17
C LEU A 7 4.39 12.24 28.82
N LEU A 8 3.34 11.89 28.08
CA LEU A 8 3.14 10.60 27.40
C LEU A 8 2.57 10.90 26.00
N PRO A 9 3.12 10.31 24.92
CA PRO A 9 2.38 10.12 23.68
C PRO A 9 2.08 8.62 23.48
N GLY A 10 0.91 8.35 22.94
CA GLY A 10 0.46 7.04 22.47
C GLY A 10 -0.80 7.25 21.65
N CYS A 11 -0.89 6.59 20.50
CA CYS A 11 -2.01 6.61 19.57
C CYS A 11 -3.32 6.31 20.31
N VAL A 12 -4.25 7.27 20.27
CA VAL A 12 -5.61 7.13 20.81
C VAL A 12 -6.57 6.82 19.67
N ASP A 13 -7.28 5.71 19.81
CA ASP A 13 -8.43 5.31 18.99
C ASP A 13 -9.54 6.38 19.04
N GLY A 14 -9.80 7.02 17.89
CA GLY A 14 -10.91 7.94 17.69
C GLY A 14 -12.17 7.22 17.20
N GLY A 15 -12.80 6.41 18.05
CA GLY A 15 -14.14 5.86 17.78
C GLY A 15 -15.23 6.79 18.31
N THR A 16 -15.90 7.55 17.43
CA THR A 16 -17.15 8.23 17.78
C THR A 16 -18.30 7.75 16.92
N THR A 17 -19.22 7.07 17.60
CA THR A 17 -20.59 6.76 17.18
C THR A 17 -21.38 8.05 16.92
N SER A 18 -22.03 8.16 15.76
CA SER A 18 -23.24 8.96 15.62
C SER A 18 -24.40 8.03 15.31
N ALA A 19 -25.40 8.09 16.18
CA ALA A 19 -26.71 7.52 15.95
C ALA A 19 -27.49 8.41 14.99
N ASP A 20 -28.19 7.82 14.03
CA ASP A 20 -29.50 8.35 13.64
C ASP A 20 -30.47 7.20 13.30
N ALA A 21 -31.72 7.47 13.63
CA ALA A 21 -32.83 6.55 13.67
C ALA A 21 -33.44 6.32 12.28
N GLY A 22 -33.92 5.10 12.03
CA GLY A 22 -34.63 4.77 10.80
C GLY A 22 -35.27 3.39 10.85
N THR A 23 -36.44 3.35 11.47
CA THR A 23 -37.46 2.27 11.52
C THR A 23 -37.44 1.29 10.34
N GLU A 24 -37.24 -0.01 10.61
CA GLU A 24 -37.71 -1.08 9.73
C GLU A 24 -38.59 -2.08 10.47
N SER A 25 -39.75 -2.30 9.85
CA SER A 25 -40.81 -3.21 10.21
C SER A 25 -40.43 -4.62 9.79
N THR A 26 -40.27 -5.52 10.76
CA THR A 26 -40.19 -6.96 10.55
C THR A 26 -41.58 -7.54 10.31
N THR A 27 -41.78 -8.24 9.20
CA THR A 27 -42.77 -9.33 9.14
C THR A 27 -42.14 -10.54 8.48
N GLU A 28 -41.97 -11.55 9.30
CA GLU A 28 -41.69 -12.95 8.99
C GLU A 28 -42.79 -13.55 8.10
N ALA A 29 -42.43 -14.55 7.30
CA ALA A 29 -43.34 -15.65 6.98
C ALA A 29 -42.52 -16.90 6.61
N GLU A 30 -42.44 -17.83 7.56
CA GLU A 30 -42.17 -19.24 7.31
C GLU A 30 -43.43 -19.94 6.77
N THR A 31 -43.18 -20.86 5.82
CA THR A 31 -43.75 -22.21 5.63
C THR A 31 -45.24 -22.49 5.88
N ASP A 32 -45.95 -23.03 4.88
CA ASP A 32 -46.24 -24.48 4.78
C ASP A 32 -47.38 -24.83 3.80
N ASP A 33 -47.07 -25.83 2.96
CA ASP A 33 -47.83 -27.00 2.52
C ASP A 33 -49.17 -27.00 1.73
N ALA A 34 -49.19 -28.02 0.84
CA ALA A 34 -50.31 -28.86 0.39
C ALA A 34 -51.12 -28.55 -0.90
N SER A 35 -50.72 -29.25 -1.97
CA SER A 35 -51.45 -30.31 -2.72
C SER A 35 -52.72 -30.04 -3.57
N SER A 36 -52.59 -30.54 -4.83
CA SER A 36 -53.61 -31.03 -5.79
C SER A 36 -54.57 -29.99 -6.41
N ASP A 37 -55.04 -30.08 -7.65
CA ASP A 37 -55.31 -31.26 -8.48
C ASP A 37 -55.38 -30.84 -9.96
N GLY A 38 -55.15 -31.79 -10.87
CA GLY A 38 -55.09 -31.53 -12.31
C GLY A 38 -56.46 -31.37 -13.00
N SER A 39 -56.45 -30.83 -14.21
CA SER A 39 -57.29 -31.34 -15.30
C SER A 39 -56.82 -30.86 -16.67
N SER A 40 -56.88 -31.77 -17.63
CA SER A 40 -56.49 -31.67 -19.02
C SER A 40 -57.63 -31.10 -19.89
N SER A 41 -57.32 -30.44 -21.00
CA SER A 41 -57.91 -30.80 -22.31
C SER A 41 -57.35 -30.00 -23.49
N ASP A 42 -56.83 -30.79 -24.43
CA ASP A 42 -56.99 -30.77 -25.88
C ASP A 42 -56.48 -29.64 -26.79
N ALA A 43 -55.80 -30.16 -27.81
CA ALA A 43 -55.19 -29.56 -28.96
C ALA A 43 -56.20 -29.10 -30.02
N THR A 44 -55.78 -28.17 -30.88
CA THR A 44 -56.10 -28.26 -32.32
C THR A 44 -54.99 -27.61 -33.15
N THR A 45 -54.41 -28.43 -34.01
CA THR A 45 -53.49 -28.12 -35.10
C THR A 45 -54.18 -27.38 -36.25
N GLY A 46 -53.52 -26.37 -36.82
CA GLY A 46 -53.84 -25.80 -38.12
C GLY A 46 -52.55 -25.53 -38.91
N SER A 47 -52.28 -26.36 -39.91
CA SER A 47 -51.19 -26.20 -40.88
C SER A 47 -51.70 -25.44 -42.11
N GLY A 48 -50.91 -24.48 -42.61
CA GLY A 48 -51.13 -23.75 -43.85
C GLY A 48 -49.79 -23.27 -44.42
N SER A 49 -49.52 -23.68 -45.66
CA SER A 49 -48.22 -23.72 -46.35
C SER A 49 -47.74 -22.37 -46.92
N GLU A 50 -46.42 -22.21 -46.89
CA GLU A 50 -45.47 -21.50 -47.80
C GLU A 50 -45.88 -20.24 -48.57
N THR A 51 -45.08 -19.17 -48.42
CA THR A 51 -44.43 -18.49 -49.55
C THR A 51 -43.28 -17.57 -49.12
N ASP A 52 -42.14 -17.86 -49.72
CA ASP A 52 -41.13 -16.95 -50.27
C ASP A 52 -40.19 -16.12 -49.38
N VAL A 53 -38.97 -16.11 -49.89
CA VAL A 53 -37.69 -15.72 -49.30
C VAL A 53 -37.61 -14.20 -49.20
N GLY A 54 -37.70 -13.69 -47.97
CA GLY A 54 -37.18 -12.38 -47.63
C GLY A 54 -35.77 -12.55 -47.07
N THR A 55 -34.75 -12.32 -47.88
CA THR A 55 -33.39 -12.07 -47.38
C THR A 55 -33.50 -10.89 -46.41
N THR A 56 -33.47 -11.15 -45.11
CA THR A 56 -33.18 -10.11 -44.12
C THR A 56 -31.78 -9.62 -44.43
N ALA A 57 -31.70 -8.52 -45.16
CA ALA A 57 -30.49 -7.73 -45.22
C ALA A 57 -30.03 -7.53 -43.79
N GLU A 58 -28.78 -7.86 -43.50
CA GLU A 58 -28.17 -7.48 -42.23
C GLU A 58 -28.41 -5.98 -42.05
N PRO A 59 -28.87 -5.52 -40.86
CA PRO A 59 -29.03 -4.10 -40.64
C PRO A 59 -27.69 -3.43 -40.95
N VAL A 60 -27.71 -2.47 -41.88
CA VAL A 60 -26.55 -1.63 -42.17
C VAL A 60 -26.10 -1.06 -40.83
N PRO A 61 -24.84 -1.24 -40.42
CA PRO A 61 -24.35 -0.66 -39.18
C PRO A 61 -24.59 0.85 -39.26
N VAL A 62 -25.44 1.36 -38.37
CA VAL A 62 -25.67 2.80 -38.32
C VAL A 62 -24.37 3.42 -37.81
N GLU A 63 -23.83 4.37 -38.57
CA GLU A 63 -22.62 5.07 -38.15
C GLU A 63 -22.90 5.79 -36.83
N PRO A 64 -22.00 5.68 -35.84
CA PRO A 64 -22.19 6.32 -34.54
C PRO A 64 -22.11 7.85 -34.71
N ILE A 65 -23.04 8.56 -34.06
CA ILE A 65 -23.20 10.01 -34.19
C ILE A 65 -22.45 10.67 -33.03
N HIS A 66 -21.54 11.61 -33.28
CA HIS A 66 -20.83 12.29 -32.19
C HIS A 66 -21.77 13.14 -31.31
N ALA A 67 -21.54 13.08 -30.00
CA ALA A 67 -22.23 13.89 -29.01
C ALA A 67 -22.05 15.39 -29.24
N ARG A 68 -23.10 16.17 -29.02
CA ARG A 68 -23.09 17.62 -29.23
C ARG A 68 -23.19 18.35 -27.90
N GLY A 69 -22.53 19.50 -27.78
CA GLY A 69 -22.63 20.36 -26.59
C GLY A 69 -21.87 19.83 -25.37
N LEU A 70 -21.00 18.84 -25.55
CA LEU A 70 -20.15 18.27 -24.50
C LEU A 70 -18.68 18.33 -24.88
N LEU A 71 -17.83 18.51 -23.89
CA LEU A 71 -16.38 18.34 -23.98
C LEU A 71 -15.91 17.40 -22.89
N VAL A 72 -14.94 16.54 -23.20
CA VAL A 72 -14.17 15.82 -22.19
C VAL A 72 -13.05 16.75 -21.71
N THR A 73 -13.12 17.21 -20.48
CA THR A 73 -12.25 18.25 -19.92
C THR A 73 -11.08 17.66 -19.16
N ASP A 74 -11.34 16.79 -18.20
CA ASP A 74 -10.31 16.16 -17.39
C ASP A 74 -10.38 14.64 -17.48
N VAL A 75 -9.23 13.99 -17.36
CA VAL A 75 -9.14 12.53 -17.29
C VAL A 75 -8.17 12.15 -16.16
N LEU A 76 -8.64 11.31 -15.25
CA LEU A 76 -7.85 10.79 -14.12
C LEU A 76 -7.61 9.30 -14.29
N ALA A 77 -6.41 8.85 -13.92
CA ALA A 77 -6.08 7.44 -13.71
C ALA A 77 -5.85 7.22 -12.21
N ASP A 78 -6.61 6.31 -11.61
CA ASP A 78 -6.53 6.02 -10.18
C ASP A 78 -6.01 4.60 -9.92
N GLN A 79 -4.93 4.52 -9.16
CA GLN A 79 -4.32 3.28 -8.70
C GLN A 79 -4.12 3.24 -7.17
N GLY A 80 -4.56 4.26 -6.47
CA GLY A 80 -4.33 4.51 -5.04
C GLY A 80 -4.33 6.02 -4.81
N VAL A 81 -3.52 6.72 -5.59
CA VAL A 81 -3.54 8.18 -5.77
C VAL A 81 -4.23 8.51 -7.09
N SER A 82 -5.02 9.59 -7.13
CA SER A 82 -5.59 10.12 -8.37
C SER A 82 -4.55 10.89 -9.17
N VAL A 83 -4.28 10.44 -10.39
CA VAL A 83 -3.28 11.04 -11.28
C VAL A 83 -3.96 11.67 -12.50
N PRO A 84 -3.87 13.01 -12.70
CA PRO A 84 -4.35 13.63 -13.93
C PRO A 84 -3.53 13.18 -15.14
N ILE A 85 -4.21 12.55 -16.10
CA ILE A 85 -3.65 12.14 -17.39
C ILE A 85 -4.22 12.98 -18.55
N GLY A 86 -5.26 13.77 -18.28
CA GLY A 86 -5.79 14.82 -19.13
C GLY A 86 -6.31 15.99 -18.31
N MET A 87 -6.05 17.22 -18.74
CA MET A 87 -6.65 18.42 -18.14
C MET A 87 -6.97 19.48 -19.19
N GLY A 88 -8.13 20.12 -19.06
CA GLY A 88 -8.60 21.15 -20.00
C GLY A 88 -8.66 20.68 -21.46
N GLY A 89 -8.99 19.41 -21.71
CA GLY A 89 -9.07 18.81 -23.05
C GLY A 89 -7.73 18.46 -23.70
N LEU A 90 -6.62 18.62 -22.96
CA LEU A 90 -5.25 18.34 -23.40
C LEU A 90 -4.63 17.19 -22.59
N PRO A 91 -3.73 16.39 -23.19
CA PRO A 91 -2.93 15.40 -22.45
C PRO A 91 -2.07 16.03 -21.36
N VAL A 92 -1.96 15.37 -20.21
CA VAL A 92 -0.95 15.69 -19.18
C VAL A 92 0.27 14.79 -19.39
N GLY A 93 1.42 15.41 -19.69
CA GLY A 93 2.68 14.71 -19.87
C GLY A 93 3.22 14.14 -18.56
N GLY A 94 4.03 13.07 -18.63
CA GLY A 94 4.52 12.36 -17.44
C GLY A 94 5.24 13.26 -16.42
N ALA A 95 6.02 14.24 -16.88
CA ALA A 95 6.74 15.18 -16.00
C ALA A 95 5.84 16.15 -15.23
N ASP A 96 4.58 16.33 -15.68
CA ASP A 96 3.61 17.23 -15.07
C ASP A 96 2.62 16.49 -14.15
N ARG A 97 2.83 15.18 -13.94
CA ARG A 97 1.98 14.35 -13.09
C ARG A 97 2.45 14.37 -11.66
N ASN A 98 1.49 14.24 -10.75
CA ASN A 98 1.74 14.25 -9.33
C ASN A 98 2.23 12.90 -8.80
N ALA A 99 1.95 11.77 -9.46
CA ALA A 99 2.42 10.46 -9.03
C ALA A 99 2.71 9.49 -10.19
N TYR A 100 3.56 8.50 -9.92
CA TYR A 100 3.85 7.38 -10.82
C TYR A 100 2.63 6.47 -10.98
N LEU A 101 2.39 5.96 -12.19
CA LEU A 101 1.40 4.91 -12.47
C LEU A 101 2.15 3.62 -12.81
N VAL A 102 1.74 2.50 -12.22
CA VAL A 102 2.48 1.23 -12.27
C VAL A 102 1.78 0.24 -13.21
N ALA A 103 2.57 -0.59 -13.90
CA ALA A 103 2.07 -1.62 -14.81
C ALA A 103 1.33 -2.75 -14.07
N ASN A 104 0.63 -3.63 -14.80
CA ASN A 104 0.02 -4.86 -14.26
C ASN A 104 -0.85 -4.64 -13.02
N ARG A 105 -1.47 -3.46 -12.91
CA ARG A 105 -2.24 -3.05 -11.75
C ARG A 105 -3.58 -2.49 -12.20
N SER A 106 -4.66 -2.99 -11.62
CA SER A 106 -6.01 -2.49 -11.89
C SER A 106 -6.05 -0.98 -11.77
N THR A 107 -6.65 -0.33 -12.76
CA THR A 107 -6.69 1.14 -12.85
C THR A 107 -8.10 1.58 -13.15
N LEU A 108 -8.59 2.55 -12.37
CA LEU A 108 -9.83 3.23 -12.70
C LEU A 108 -9.49 4.45 -13.56
N ILE A 109 -9.97 4.48 -14.80
CA ILE A 109 -9.89 5.69 -15.64
C ILE A 109 -11.22 6.42 -15.53
N ARG A 110 -11.19 7.69 -15.12
CA ARG A 110 -12.36 8.57 -15.01
C ARG A 110 -12.26 9.72 -15.99
N ALA A 111 -13.34 9.99 -16.73
CA ALA A 111 -13.44 11.10 -17.67
C ALA A 111 -14.56 12.06 -17.27
N PHE A 112 -14.18 13.32 -17.15
CA PHE A 112 -15.01 14.43 -16.75
C PHE A 112 -15.50 15.17 -17.99
N VAL A 113 -16.78 15.53 -17.99
CA VAL A 113 -17.45 16.22 -19.09
C VAL A 113 -18.05 17.54 -18.63
N ASP A 114 -17.87 18.56 -19.45
CA ASP A 114 -18.49 19.88 -19.27
C ASP A 114 -19.51 20.14 -20.39
N ILE A 115 -20.60 20.81 -20.04
CA ILE A 115 -21.64 21.25 -20.96
C ILE A 115 -21.27 22.63 -21.53
N VAL A 116 -21.01 22.69 -22.83
CA VAL A 116 -20.49 23.91 -23.49
C VAL A 116 -21.59 24.95 -23.76
N GLU A 117 -22.86 24.54 -23.74
CA GLU A 117 -24.03 25.37 -24.08
C GLU A 117 -25.20 25.15 -23.09
N ASP A 118 -24.97 25.39 -21.80
CA ASP A 118 -25.88 25.08 -20.67
C ASP A 118 -27.34 25.51 -20.90
N ASP A 119 -27.58 26.73 -21.40
CA ASP A 119 -28.92 27.28 -21.64
C ASP A 119 -29.77 26.49 -22.66
N SER A 120 -29.15 25.61 -23.44
CA SER A 120 -29.80 24.76 -24.46
C SER A 120 -29.67 23.26 -24.21
N TRP A 121 -28.97 22.88 -23.14
CA TRP A 121 -28.74 21.48 -22.83
C TRP A 121 -30.03 20.79 -22.41
N VAL A 122 -30.31 19.66 -23.05
CA VAL A 122 -31.37 18.75 -22.65
C VAL A 122 -30.73 17.47 -22.16
N ALA A 123 -31.01 17.13 -20.90
CA ALA A 123 -30.53 15.92 -20.27
C ALA A 123 -30.90 14.70 -21.12
N ARG A 124 -29.88 13.89 -21.44
CA ARG A 124 -30.02 12.68 -22.27
C ARG A 124 -28.85 11.72 -22.04
N GLU A 125 -29.06 10.49 -22.47
CA GLU A 125 -28.03 9.45 -22.40
C GLU A 125 -26.97 9.66 -23.48
N ILE A 126 -25.71 9.58 -23.07
CA ILE A 126 -24.53 9.69 -23.92
C ILE A 126 -23.69 8.43 -23.75
N GLU A 127 -23.23 7.85 -24.85
CA GLU A 127 -22.27 6.74 -24.84
C GLU A 127 -20.86 7.29 -24.94
N ALA A 128 -20.05 7.11 -23.89
CA ALA A 128 -18.61 7.33 -23.95
C ALA A 128 -17.89 6.03 -24.31
N ARG A 129 -16.97 6.09 -25.27
CA ARG A 129 -16.06 5.00 -25.62
C ARG A 129 -14.64 5.40 -25.28
N ILE A 130 -13.95 4.56 -24.49
CA ILE A 130 -12.51 4.64 -24.31
C ILE A 130 -11.85 3.61 -25.23
N THR A 131 -10.80 4.02 -25.92
CA THR A 131 -9.93 3.14 -26.70
C THR A 131 -8.53 3.19 -26.10
N LEU A 132 -7.98 2.05 -25.73
CA LEU A 132 -6.61 1.87 -25.26
C LEU A 132 -5.77 1.36 -26.43
N ASN A 133 -4.69 2.05 -26.76
CA ASN A 133 -3.80 1.70 -27.86
C ASN A 133 -2.42 1.27 -27.33
N TYR A 134 -1.87 0.22 -27.92
CA TYR A 134 -0.59 -0.38 -27.53
C TYR A 134 0.48 -0.24 -28.62
N ASP A 135 1.74 -0.31 -28.23
CA ASP A 135 2.89 -0.16 -29.13
C ASP A 135 2.99 -1.26 -30.20
N ASP A 136 2.38 -2.42 -29.96
CA ASP A 136 2.29 -3.51 -30.94
C ASP A 136 1.20 -3.27 -32.02
N GLY A 137 0.50 -2.14 -31.95
CA GLY A 137 -0.57 -1.76 -32.87
C GLY A 137 -1.93 -2.38 -32.53
N THR A 138 -2.04 -3.15 -31.45
CA THR A 138 -3.33 -3.64 -30.94
C THR A 138 -4.06 -2.54 -30.17
N SER A 139 -5.38 -2.71 -30.02
CA SER A 139 -6.22 -1.81 -29.25
C SER A 139 -7.33 -2.56 -28.54
N GLU A 140 -7.69 -2.08 -27.35
CA GLU A 140 -8.87 -2.53 -26.62
C GLU A 140 -9.85 -1.37 -26.47
N SER A 141 -11.15 -1.65 -26.45
CA SER A 141 -12.15 -0.60 -26.29
C SER A 141 -13.23 -0.99 -25.29
N ALA A 142 -13.68 -0.02 -24.50
CA ALA A 142 -14.78 -0.18 -23.58
C ALA A 142 -15.75 0.99 -23.71
N LYS A 143 -17.02 0.75 -23.42
CA LYS A 143 -18.07 1.76 -23.53
C LYS A 143 -18.90 1.87 -22.27
N LYS A 144 -19.38 3.08 -21.98
CA LYS A 144 -20.24 3.38 -20.84
C LYS A 144 -21.32 4.35 -21.30
N VAL A 145 -22.57 4.08 -20.92
CA VAL A 145 -23.70 4.99 -21.13
C VAL A 145 -24.00 5.68 -19.81
N LEU A 146 -24.20 6.99 -19.85
CA LEU A 146 -24.57 7.81 -18.69
C LEU A 146 -25.60 8.87 -19.11
N LEU A 147 -26.58 9.13 -18.24
CA LEU A 147 -27.47 10.27 -18.36
C LEU A 147 -26.71 11.53 -17.95
N ILE A 148 -26.48 12.45 -18.88
CA ILE A 148 -25.77 13.70 -18.59
C ILE A 148 -26.79 14.80 -18.31
N GLU A 149 -26.91 15.17 -17.04
CA GLU A 149 -27.81 16.25 -16.58
C GLU A 149 -27.08 17.54 -16.23
N ARG A 150 -25.76 17.46 -16.02
CA ARG A 150 -24.91 18.52 -15.48
C ARG A 150 -23.44 18.23 -15.79
N ASP A 151 -22.59 19.23 -15.56
CA ASP A 151 -21.13 19.06 -15.55
C ASP A 151 -20.68 18.00 -14.54
N SER A 152 -19.60 17.29 -14.86
CA SER A 152 -19.03 16.27 -13.98
C SER A 152 -18.52 16.86 -12.67
N VAL A 153 -18.75 16.13 -11.58
CA VAL A 153 -18.23 16.47 -10.25
C VAL A 153 -17.45 15.27 -9.70
N ILE A 154 -16.22 15.51 -9.22
CA ILE A 154 -15.25 14.47 -8.80
C ILE A 154 -15.77 13.47 -7.76
N ASN A 155 -16.68 13.88 -6.89
CA ASN A 155 -17.27 13.01 -5.86
C ASN A 155 -18.70 12.54 -6.22
N ASN A 156 -19.14 12.76 -7.46
CA ASN A 156 -20.44 12.31 -7.97
C ASN A 156 -20.27 11.36 -9.16
N TRP A 157 -20.37 10.06 -8.85
CA TRP A 157 -20.25 8.97 -9.81
C TRP A 157 -21.30 9.00 -10.91
N ASP A 158 -22.48 9.57 -10.65
CA ASP A 158 -23.57 9.67 -11.63
C ASP A 158 -23.36 10.79 -12.66
N SER A 159 -22.30 11.59 -12.48
CA SER A 159 -21.94 12.67 -13.40
C SER A 159 -20.63 12.43 -14.16
N THR A 160 -19.92 11.33 -13.91
CA THR A 160 -18.57 11.08 -14.44
C THR A 160 -18.52 9.72 -15.13
N PHE A 161 -17.94 9.65 -16.33
CA PHE A 161 -17.69 8.35 -16.97
C PHE A 161 -16.49 7.67 -16.30
N PHE A 162 -16.58 6.36 -16.09
CA PHE A 162 -15.45 5.59 -15.55
C PHE A 162 -15.38 4.18 -16.13
N TRP A 163 -14.15 3.69 -16.24
CA TRP A 163 -13.83 2.34 -16.70
C TRP A 163 -12.82 1.70 -15.76
N TYR A 164 -13.18 0.53 -15.23
CA TYR A 164 -12.24 -0.35 -14.57
C TYR A 164 -11.42 -1.07 -15.64
N ILE A 165 -10.13 -0.79 -15.70
CA ILE A 165 -9.20 -1.45 -16.60
C ILE A 165 -8.46 -2.54 -15.81
N PRO A 166 -8.59 -3.82 -16.20
CA PRO A 166 -7.97 -4.92 -15.50
C PRO A 166 -6.44 -4.90 -15.69
N PRO A 167 -5.68 -5.51 -14.78
CA PRO A 167 -4.23 -5.35 -14.71
C PRO A 167 -3.50 -5.76 -16.00
N GLU A 168 -3.95 -6.82 -16.68
CA GLU A 168 -3.35 -7.34 -17.92
C GLU A 168 -3.43 -6.38 -19.13
N LEU A 169 -4.27 -5.35 -19.03
CA LEU A 169 -4.43 -4.29 -20.02
C LEU A 169 -3.64 -3.03 -19.69
N ILE A 170 -3.05 -2.93 -18.49
CA ILE A 170 -2.27 -1.79 -18.01
C ILE A 170 -0.79 -2.04 -18.28
N ARG A 171 -0.28 -1.41 -19.34
CA ARG A 171 1.07 -1.67 -19.88
C ARG A 171 1.82 -0.36 -20.10
N ALA A 172 3.14 -0.41 -19.95
CA ALA A 172 4.02 0.68 -20.31
C ALA A 172 3.80 1.10 -21.79
N GLY A 173 3.95 2.39 -22.06
CA GLY A 173 3.79 2.96 -23.41
C GLY A 173 2.34 3.13 -23.89
N MET A 174 1.34 2.58 -23.19
CA MET A 174 -0.05 2.64 -23.65
C MET A 174 -0.57 4.09 -23.74
N SER A 175 -1.37 4.33 -24.77
CA SER A 175 -2.12 5.58 -24.96
C SER A 175 -3.62 5.31 -24.94
N PHE A 176 -4.40 6.38 -24.82
CA PHE A 176 -5.85 6.29 -24.81
C PHE A 176 -6.48 7.41 -25.61
N SER A 177 -7.71 7.17 -26.07
CA SER A 177 -8.61 8.21 -26.56
C SER A 177 -10.01 7.97 -26.00
N ILE A 178 -10.79 9.04 -25.91
CA ILE A 178 -12.19 9.00 -25.46
C ILE A 178 -13.04 9.73 -26.48
N GLU A 179 -14.14 9.13 -26.88
CA GLU A 179 -15.12 9.72 -27.80
C GLU A 179 -16.52 9.61 -27.20
N LEU A 180 -17.33 10.65 -27.37
CA LEU A 180 -18.71 10.66 -26.90
C LEU A 180 -19.67 10.59 -28.09
N PHE A 181 -20.72 9.78 -27.96
CA PHE A 181 -21.70 9.53 -29.01
C PHE A 181 -23.13 9.74 -28.52
N GLU A 182 -23.98 10.27 -29.40
CA GLU A 182 -25.43 10.32 -29.21
C GLU A 182 -26.01 8.91 -29.41
N LEU A 183 -27.03 8.60 -28.61
CA LEU A 183 -27.88 7.42 -28.82
C LEU A 183 -29.14 7.75 -29.64
N ASP A 184 -29.48 9.03 -29.78
CA ASP A 184 -30.64 9.49 -30.53
C ASP A 184 -30.38 9.50 -32.05
N GLN A 185 -31.03 8.55 -32.73
CA GLN A 185 -30.97 8.39 -34.18
C GLN A 185 -31.61 9.57 -34.95
N ALA A 186 -32.40 10.43 -34.30
CA ALA A 186 -32.90 11.65 -34.92
C ALA A 186 -31.78 12.65 -35.27
N LEU A 187 -30.58 12.46 -34.72
CA LEU A 187 -29.45 13.35 -34.92
C LEU A 187 -28.51 12.92 -36.08
N VAL A 188 -28.79 11.83 -36.80
CA VAL A 188 -27.92 11.31 -37.87
C VAL A 188 -27.61 12.36 -38.95
N ASP A 189 -28.59 13.15 -39.35
CA ASP A 189 -28.45 14.14 -40.44
C ASP A 189 -27.90 15.50 -39.97
N THR A 190 -27.49 15.63 -38.70
CA THR A 190 -27.00 16.90 -38.16
C THR A 190 -25.49 17.07 -38.44
N PRO A 191 -25.00 18.28 -38.80
CA PRO A 191 -23.59 18.50 -39.15
C PRO A 191 -22.65 18.25 -37.97
N GLU A 192 -21.50 17.58 -38.13
CA GLU A 192 -20.55 17.29 -37.04
C GLU A 192 -20.36 18.43 -36.01
N PRO A 193 -20.36 18.14 -34.69
CA PRO A 193 -20.12 19.13 -33.66
C PRO A 193 -18.73 19.78 -33.80
N SER A 194 -18.65 21.06 -33.45
CA SER A 194 -17.39 21.82 -33.40
C SER A 194 -17.38 22.63 -32.10
N PRO A 195 -16.45 22.35 -31.15
CA PRO A 195 -15.41 21.32 -31.20
C PRO A 195 -16.00 19.89 -31.15
N PRO A 196 -15.26 18.88 -31.66
CA PRO A 196 -15.67 17.49 -31.55
C PRO A 196 -15.58 17.00 -30.10
N PRO A 197 -16.45 16.08 -29.66
CA PRO A 197 -16.52 15.60 -28.27
C PRO A 197 -15.52 14.46 -28.02
N LEU A 198 -14.24 14.70 -28.32
CA LEU A 198 -13.18 13.71 -28.23
C LEU A 198 -12.01 14.19 -27.38
N PHE A 199 -11.31 13.24 -26.77
CA PHE A 199 -10.08 13.44 -26.02
C PHE A 199 -8.99 12.48 -26.52
N PRO A 200 -7.73 12.93 -26.66
CA PRO A 200 -7.33 14.33 -26.60
C PRO A 200 -7.81 15.06 -27.86
N THR A 201 -8.13 16.35 -27.73
CA THR A 201 -8.53 17.18 -28.88
C THR A 201 -7.43 17.29 -29.94
N GLU A 202 -6.16 17.21 -29.50
CA GLU A 202 -4.98 17.17 -30.36
C GLU A 202 -3.88 16.27 -29.74
N GLY A 203 -3.05 15.66 -30.59
CA GLY A 203 -1.91 14.85 -30.16
C GLY A 203 -2.26 13.43 -29.71
N ILE A 204 -1.35 12.82 -28.95
CA ILE A 204 -1.51 11.47 -28.38
C ILE A 204 -1.57 11.61 -26.87
N ALA A 205 -2.58 11.04 -26.22
CA ALA A 205 -2.68 10.99 -24.77
C ALA A 205 -2.13 9.67 -24.25
N TYR A 206 -0.95 9.71 -23.65
CA TYR A 206 -0.39 8.54 -22.97
C TYR A 206 -1.04 8.38 -21.60
N VAL A 207 -1.37 7.14 -21.20
CA VAL A 207 -1.70 6.88 -19.79
C VAL A 207 -0.45 7.05 -18.93
N GLY A 208 0.74 6.83 -19.50
CA GLY A 208 2.08 6.99 -18.91
C GLY A 208 2.28 6.11 -17.68
N ILE A 209 2.11 4.81 -17.94
CA ILE A 209 2.49 3.71 -17.06
C ILE A 209 4.01 3.56 -17.09
N GLU A 210 4.63 3.48 -15.93
CA GLU A 210 6.06 3.26 -15.75
C GLU A 210 6.47 1.86 -16.23
N ASP A 211 7.59 1.78 -16.96
CA ASP A 211 8.22 0.51 -17.36
C ASP A 211 9.17 0.04 -16.24
N SER A 212 8.60 -0.26 -15.08
CA SER A 212 9.37 -0.66 -13.92
C SER A 212 8.62 -1.65 -13.06
N TYR A 213 9.33 -2.70 -12.65
CA TYR A 213 8.80 -3.71 -11.78
C TYR A 213 8.87 -3.30 -10.31
N GLY A 214 7.75 -3.40 -9.60
CA GLY A 214 7.66 -3.15 -8.16
C GLY A 214 6.81 -4.20 -7.46
N ALA A 215 7.35 -4.81 -6.41
CA ALA A 215 6.69 -5.82 -5.61
C ALA A 215 7.15 -5.77 -4.15
N LEU A 216 6.30 -6.26 -3.25
CA LEU A 216 6.63 -6.44 -1.83
C LEU A 216 6.60 -7.92 -1.49
N ASP A 217 7.69 -8.43 -0.93
CA ASP A 217 7.78 -9.79 -0.37
C ASP A 217 7.77 -9.71 1.16
N ILE A 218 6.71 -10.21 1.76
CA ILE A 218 6.46 -10.15 3.21
C ILE A 218 6.53 -11.56 3.81
N ALA A 219 7.41 -11.73 4.79
CA ALA A 219 7.35 -12.82 5.75
C ALA A 219 6.51 -12.39 6.97
N LEU A 220 5.28 -12.89 7.05
CA LEU A 220 4.38 -12.66 8.18
C LEU A 220 4.64 -13.71 9.27
N VAL A 221 5.02 -13.27 10.46
CA VAL A 221 5.40 -14.13 11.59
C VAL A 221 4.31 -14.09 12.67
N PRO A 222 3.49 -15.15 12.81
CA PRO A 222 2.63 -15.28 13.98
C PRO A 222 3.48 -15.42 15.24
N VAL A 223 3.29 -14.56 16.24
CA VAL A 223 4.07 -14.60 17.48
C VAL A 223 3.22 -15.17 18.61
N GLN A 224 3.63 -16.33 19.12
CA GLN A 224 3.14 -16.87 20.39
C GLN A 224 3.86 -16.16 21.53
N HIS A 225 3.12 -15.61 22.50
CA HIS A 225 3.71 -14.95 23.64
C HIS A 225 3.51 -15.77 24.92
N ASP A 226 4.61 -16.26 25.48
CA ASP A 226 4.65 -17.08 26.69
C ASP A 226 5.32 -16.32 27.84
N LEU A 227 4.51 -15.81 28.77
CA LEU A 227 5.00 -14.96 29.85
C LEU A 227 4.55 -15.48 31.21
N ASN A 228 5.51 -15.76 32.10
CA ASN A 228 5.26 -16.15 33.50
C ASN A 228 4.25 -17.32 33.66
N GLY A 229 4.35 -18.32 32.77
CA GLY A 229 3.46 -19.50 32.78
C GLY A 229 2.09 -19.28 32.15
N LYS A 230 1.81 -18.10 31.59
CA LYS A 230 0.65 -17.81 30.74
C LYS A 230 1.07 -17.88 29.27
N THR A 231 0.30 -18.59 28.47
CA THR A 231 0.43 -18.63 27.00
C THR A 231 -0.68 -17.83 26.37
N CYS A 232 -0.31 -16.88 25.53
CA CYS A 232 -1.18 -16.21 24.59
C CYS A 232 -0.79 -16.73 23.22
N GLY A 233 -1.69 -17.54 22.65
CA GLY A 233 -1.45 -18.18 21.38
C GLY A 233 -1.11 -17.16 20.29
N PRO A 234 -0.43 -17.60 19.23
CA PRO A 234 -0.22 -16.74 18.07
C PRO A 234 -1.60 -16.33 17.51
N PRO A 235 -1.71 -15.12 16.92
CA PRO A 235 -2.92 -14.80 16.16
C PRO A 235 -3.12 -15.81 15.02
N GLU A 236 -4.36 -16.19 14.78
CA GLU A 236 -4.76 -17.04 13.66
C GLU A 236 -5.06 -16.17 12.45
N PHE A 237 -4.64 -16.61 11.27
CA PHE A 237 -4.84 -15.89 10.01
C PHE A 237 -5.75 -16.72 9.11
N ASP A 238 -6.97 -16.23 8.89
CA ASP A 238 -7.84 -16.77 7.84
C ASP A 238 -7.60 -16.05 6.50
N ASP A 239 -8.21 -16.56 5.43
CA ASP A 239 -8.02 -16.02 4.09
C ASP A 239 -8.48 -14.56 3.98
N ALA A 240 -9.54 -14.18 4.70
CA ALA A 240 -10.09 -12.82 4.69
C ALA A 240 -9.12 -11.82 5.36
N PHE A 241 -8.50 -12.23 6.47
CA PHE A 241 -7.46 -11.45 7.13
C PHE A 241 -6.25 -11.25 6.22
N LEU A 242 -5.76 -12.33 5.58
CA LEU A 242 -4.61 -12.24 4.68
C LEU A 242 -4.92 -11.40 3.43
N GLU A 243 -6.11 -11.56 2.86
CA GLU A 243 -6.59 -10.73 1.74
C GLU A 243 -6.67 -9.25 2.15
N ARG A 244 -7.13 -8.95 3.37
CA ARG A 244 -7.15 -7.58 3.88
C ARG A 244 -5.74 -6.99 4.01
N MET A 245 -4.79 -7.73 4.58
CA MET A 245 -3.39 -7.30 4.71
C MET A 245 -2.75 -7.06 3.34
N HIS A 246 -3.00 -7.97 2.39
CA HIS A 246 -2.56 -7.86 1.01
C HIS A 246 -3.14 -6.61 0.32
N ASN A 247 -4.46 -6.42 0.42
CA ASN A 247 -5.16 -5.34 -0.27
C ASN A 247 -4.78 -3.96 0.28
N ASP A 248 -4.59 -3.79 1.60
CA ASP A 248 -4.16 -2.50 2.16
C ASP A 248 -2.74 -2.12 1.71
N LEU A 249 -1.82 -3.10 1.63
CA LEU A 249 -0.48 -2.88 1.07
C LEU A 249 -0.56 -2.55 -0.42
N MET A 250 -1.31 -3.33 -1.19
CA MET A 250 -1.51 -3.06 -2.62
C MET A 250 -2.07 -1.64 -2.78
N ALA A 251 -3.18 -1.29 -2.12
CA ALA A 251 -3.89 -0.04 -2.30
C ALA A 251 -3.05 1.22 -2.01
N GLN A 252 -2.14 1.14 -1.03
CA GLN A 252 -1.38 2.29 -0.55
C GLN A 252 0.10 2.31 -1.00
N ASN A 253 0.53 1.33 -1.80
CA ASN A 253 1.88 1.30 -2.39
C ASN A 253 1.85 1.24 -3.93
N PRO A 254 2.85 1.85 -4.61
CA PRO A 254 3.05 1.74 -6.06
C PRO A 254 3.65 0.38 -6.43
N VAL A 255 2.84 -0.68 -6.40
CA VAL A 255 3.28 -2.06 -6.61
C VAL A 255 2.40 -2.80 -7.62
N GLU A 256 3.01 -3.69 -8.39
CA GLU A 256 2.35 -4.68 -9.25
C GLU A 256 1.88 -5.89 -8.44
N ARG A 257 2.64 -6.25 -7.39
CA ARG A 257 2.45 -7.49 -6.64
C ARG A 257 2.79 -7.33 -5.16
N VAL A 258 2.03 -8.01 -4.32
CA VAL A 258 2.37 -8.23 -2.90
C VAL A 258 2.31 -9.73 -2.66
N ASP A 259 3.40 -10.30 -2.18
CA ASP A 259 3.49 -11.70 -1.77
C ASP A 259 3.55 -11.75 -0.24
N ILE A 260 2.63 -12.48 0.38
CA ILE A 260 2.62 -12.69 1.84
C ILE A 260 2.85 -14.18 2.10
N THR A 261 3.99 -14.50 2.71
CA THR A 261 4.32 -15.83 3.20
C THR A 261 4.15 -15.88 4.71
N VAL A 262 3.24 -16.71 5.20
CA VAL A 262 3.08 -16.96 6.64
C VAL A 262 4.14 -17.95 7.10
N LEU A 263 4.96 -17.56 8.08
CA LEU A 263 5.98 -18.42 8.68
C LEU A 263 5.43 -19.22 9.87
N GLU A 264 6.22 -20.21 10.30
CA GLU A 264 5.95 -20.96 11.53
C GLU A 264 5.88 -20.05 12.76
N PRO A 265 4.96 -20.31 13.71
CA PRO A 265 4.83 -19.49 14.90
C PRO A 265 6.15 -19.32 15.67
N PHE A 266 6.49 -18.07 15.97
CA PHE A 266 7.65 -17.72 16.77
C PHE A 266 7.27 -17.58 18.25
N VAL A 267 7.93 -18.34 19.12
CA VAL A 267 7.70 -18.26 20.56
C VAL A 267 8.55 -17.16 21.17
N PHE A 268 7.89 -16.17 21.77
CA PHE A 268 8.51 -15.05 22.46
C PHE A 268 8.18 -15.09 23.96
N THR A 269 9.19 -14.90 24.81
CA THR A 269 9.04 -15.15 26.26
C THR A 269 9.35 -13.96 27.17
N GLN A 270 9.62 -12.78 26.60
CA GLN A 270 9.91 -11.58 27.39
C GLN A 270 8.66 -10.71 27.50
N GLY A 271 8.60 -9.84 28.52
CA GLY A 271 7.49 -8.90 28.67
C GLY A 271 7.41 -7.93 27.48
N MET A 272 6.21 -7.46 27.16
CA MET A 272 5.95 -6.61 25.98
C MET A 272 5.52 -5.19 26.37
N LYS A 273 6.01 -4.69 27.51
CA LYS A 273 5.85 -3.27 27.88
C LYS A 273 6.67 -2.32 27.00
N SER A 274 7.61 -2.86 26.24
CA SER A 274 8.22 -2.27 25.06
C SER A 274 8.26 -3.34 23.96
N PHE A 275 8.15 -2.95 22.69
CA PHE A 275 8.27 -3.89 21.57
C PHE A 275 9.72 -4.11 21.13
N GLY A 276 10.67 -3.34 21.69
CA GLY A 276 12.08 -3.41 21.33
C GLY A 276 12.68 -4.82 21.40
N PRO A 277 12.49 -5.58 22.50
CA PRO A 277 13.01 -6.95 22.60
C PRO A 277 12.42 -7.93 21.58
N LEU A 278 11.16 -7.75 21.16
CA LEU A 278 10.57 -8.56 20.09
C LEU A 278 11.16 -8.18 18.72
N LEU A 279 11.32 -6.89 18.44
CA LEU A 279 11.94 -6.41 17.20
C LEU A 279 13.37 -6.94 17.02
N SER A 280 14.18 -6.95 18.08
CA SER A 280 15.51 -7.56 18.03
C SER A 280 15.45 -9.07 17.77
N ALA A 281 14.50 -9.76 18.39
CA ALA A 281 14.31 -11.20 18.18
C ALA A 281 13.86 -11.50 16.73
N LEU A 282 13.00 -10.67 16.14
CA LEU A 282 12.58 -10.78 14.75
C LEU A 282 13.71 -10.44 13.77
N SER A 283 14.57 -9.45 14.08
CA SER A 283 15.77 -9.14 13.30
C SER A 283 16.78 -10.29 13.31
N GLN A 284 16.95 -10.96 14.46
CA GLN A 284 17.73 -12.19 14.52
C GLN A 284 17.06 -13.33 13.73
N LEU A 285 15.74 -13.52 13.89
CA LEU A 285 14.98 -14.56 13.20
C LEU A 285 15.09 -14.43 11.68
N ARG A 286 15.01 -13.20 11.16
CA ARG A 286 15.24 -12.90 9.74
C ARG A 286 16.60 -13.43 9.26
N GLY A 287 17.65 -13.23 10.06
CA GLY A 287 18.97 -13.77 9.77
C GLY A 287 19.00 -15.30 9.82
N ASP A 288 18.33 -15.92 10.80
CA ASP A 288 18.26 -17.38 10.94
C ASP A 288 17.52 -18.07 9.77
N TYR A 289 16.60 -17.35 9.11
CA TYR A 289 15.94 -17.78 7.88
C TYR A 289 16.76 -17.52 6.60
N ASP A 290 17.93 -16.91 6.72
CA ASP A 290 18.74 -16.46 5.59
C ASP A 290 17.93 -15.62 4.59
N ALA A 291 17.03 -14.78 5.11
CA ALA A 291 16.05 -14.09 4.30
C ALA A 291 16.71 -13.14 3.28
N PRO A 292 16.25 -13.15 2.01
CA PRO A 292 16.85 -12.35 0.96
C PRO A 292 16.71 -10.85 1.29
N PRO A 293 17.64 -9.97 0.87
CA PRO A 293 17.72 -8.59 1.37
C PRO A 293 16.46 -7.72 1.17
N GLN A 294 15.63 -8.04 0.18
CA GLN A 294 14.37 -7.35 -0.12
C GLN A 294 13.20 -7.77 0.75
N GLN A 295 13.23 -8.96 1.37
CA GLN A 295 12.10 -9.48 2.13
C GLN A 295 11.93 -8.74 3.45
N TYR A 296 10.69 -8.33 3.71
CA TYR A 296 10.25 -7.66 4.93
C TYR A 296 9.76 -8.70 5.94
N PHE A 297 10.14 -8.56 7.21
CA PHE A 297 9.64 -9.40 8.29
C PHE A 297 8.64 -8.61 9.13
N TYR A 298 7.45 -9.16 9.32
CA TYR A 298 6.43 -8.54 10.17
C TYR A 298 5.94 -9.51 11.23
N GLY A 299 6.21 -9.23 12.50
CA GLY A 299 5.69 -10.01 13.61
C GLY A 299 4.31 -9.53 14.06
N LEU A 300 3.34 -10.42 14.16
CA LEU A 300 2.01 -10.08 14.67
C LEU A 300 1.71 -10.86 15.95
N VAL A 301 1.36 -10.14 17.03
CA VAL A 301 1.32 -10.71 18.38
C VAL A 301 0.06 -10.32 19.16
N ILE A 302 -0.38 -11.22 20.06
CA ILE A 302 -1.35 -10.94 21.12
C ILE A 302 -0.63 -10.91 22.48
N PRO A 303 -0.37 -9.74 23.08
CA PRO A 303 0.36 -9.67 24.35
C PRO A 303 -0.38 -10.26 25.56
N CYS A 304 0.33 -11.04 26.38
CA CYS A 304 -0.18 -11.62 27.62
C CYS A 304 -0.32 -10.63 28.76
N ASP A 305 0.52 -9.59 28.77
CA ASP A 305 0.57 -8.51 29.74
C ASP A 305 -0.11 -7.23 29.23
N GLY A 306 -0.82 -7.31 28.10
CA GLY A 306 -1.51 -6.18 27.47
C GLY A 306 -0.65 -5.29 26.60
N GLY A 307 0.66 -5.55 26.48
CA GLY A 307 1.56 -4.81 25.58
C GLY A 307 1.94 -3.42 26.08
N ALA A 308 2.63 -2.67 25.21
CA ALA A 308 2.94 -1.25 25.37
C ALA A 308 1.65 -0.42 25.27
N GLU A 309 1.50 0.58 26.15
CA GLU A 309 0.29 1.40 26.19
C GLU A 309 0.29 2.40 25.03
N GLY A 310 -0.83 2.47 24.28
CA GLY A 310 -1.01 3.44 23.20
C GLY A 310 -0.14 3.19 21.96
N VAL A 311 0.45 2.01 21.80
CA VAL A 311 1.26 1.66 20.62
C VAL A 311 0.64 0.49 19.89
N GLY A 312 0.37 0.67 18.59
CA GLY A 312 -0.22 -0.35 17.70
C GLY A 312 0.82 -1.26 17.09
N GLY A 313 1.96 -0.71 16.69
CA GLY A 313 3.09 -1.40 16.09
C GLY A 313 4.38 -0.60 16.27
N GLN A 314 5.48 -1.17 15.78
CA GLN A 314 6.76 -0.49 15.75
C GLN A 314 7.66 -1.12 14.69
N ALA A 315 8.40 -0.31 13.94
CA ALA A 315 9.47 -0.77 13.07
C ALA A 315 10.82 -0.85 13.79
N PHE A 316 11.68 -1.75 13.34
CA PHE A 316 13.04 -1.88 13.87
C PHE A 316 13.91 -0.65 13.56
N GLY A 317 13.68 -0.03 12.41
CA GLY A 317 14.47 1.10 11.90
C GLY A 317 13.79 1.76 10.70
N ILE A 318 14.33 2.90 10.29
CA ILE A 318 13.95 3.61 9.06
C ILE A 318 15.16 3.60 8.12
N PRO A 319 15.26 2.57 7.24
CA PRO A 319 16.43 2.40 6.39
C PRO A 319 16.60 3.58 5.45
N GLN A 320 17.82 4.11 5.36
CA GLN A 320 18.14 5.20 4.43
C GLN A 320 18.39 4.60 3.03
N GLY A 321 17.32 4.46 2.25
CA GLY A 321 17.35 3.89 0.91
C GLY A 321 17.35 2.35 0.86
N ALA A 322 17.42 1.82 -0.36
CA ALA A 322 17.46 0.38 -0.61
C ALA A 322 18.91 -0.10 -0.79
N THR A 323 19.55 -0.54 0.30
CA THR A 323 20.85 -1.21 0.24
C THR A 323 20.74 -2.62 0.82
N LYS A 324 21.57 -3.56 0.34
CA LYS A 324 21.57 -4.92 0.92
C LYS A 324 22.09 -4.94 2.35
N SER A 325 22.97 -4.00 2.71
CA SER A 325 23.56 -3.84 4.04
C SER A 325 22.54 -3.48 5.13
N ASN A 326 21.47 -2.77 4.78
CA ASN A 326 20.43 -2.36 5.73
C ASN A 326 19.27 -3.37 5.86
N ALA A 327 19.38 -4.55 5.25
CA ALA A 327 18.35 -5.59 5.26
C ALA A 327 17.89 -6.00 6.67
N TYR A 328 18.79 -6.00 7.66
CA TYR A 328 18.48 -6.31 9.06
C TYR A 328 17.44 -5.35 9.70
N GLN A 329 17.23 -4.18 9.10
CA GLN A 329 16.25 -3.17 9.52
C GLN A 329 14.88 -3.34 8.88
N ARG A 330 14.71 -4.23 7.88
CA ARG A 330 13.42 -4.50 7.22
C ARG A 330 12.56 -5.42 8.06
N VAL A 331 12.33 -4.99 9.29
CA VAL A 331 11.64 -5.73 10.34
C VAL A 331 10.69 -4.78 11.03
N ALA A 332 9.47 -5.21 11.22
CA ALA A 332 8.44 -4.50 11.94
C ALA A 332 7.61 -5.47 12.75
N MET A 333 6.78 -4.93 13.65
CA MET A 333 5.80 -5.73 14.36
C MET A 333 4.51 -4.93 14.59
N GLY A 334 3.43 -5.65 14.83
CA GLY A 334 2.16 -5.09 15.26
C GLY A 334 1.49 -5.92 16.33
N ARG A 335 0.56 -5.28 17.03
CA ARG A 335 -0.35 -5.92 17.95
C ARG A 335 -1.66 -6.24 17.27
N PHE A 336 -2.15 -7.46 17.47
CA PHE A 336 -3.49 -7.85 17.06
C PHE A 336 -4.51 -7.51 18.17
N TYR A 337 -5.49 -6.68 17.83
CA TYR A 337 -6.59 -6.27 18.74
C TYR A 337 -7.96 -6.89 18.36
N GLY A 338 -8.01 -7.82 17.41
CA GLY A 338 -9.27 -8.41 16.93
C GLY A 338 -10.04 -7.52 15.93
N SER A 339 -9.34 -6.57 15.30
CA SER A 339 -9.85 -5.78 14.17
C SER A 339 -8.87 -5.89 13.01
N ASP A 340 -9.33 -6.53 11.94
CA ASP A 340 -8.50 -6.75 10.74
C ASP A 340 -8.13 -5.43 10.08
N SER A 341 -9.06 -4.48 10.04
CA SER A 341 -8.83 -3.16 9.45
C SER A 341 -7.80 -2.33 10.20
N SER A 342 -7.88 -2.28 11.53
CA SER A 342 -6.89 -1.60 12.36
C SER A 342 -5.52 -2.28 12.27
N THR A 343 -5.51 -3.61 12.23
CA THR A 343 -4.28 -4.41 12.08
C THR A 343 -3.62 -4.15 10.74
N ALA A 344 -4.37 -4.16 9.64
CA ALA A 344 -3.85 -3.91 8.30
C ALA A 344 -3.38 -2.46 8.08
N SER A 345 -4.06 -1.49 8.69
CA SER A 345 -3.60 -0.10 8.72
C SER A 345 -2.26 0.04 9.45
N THR A 346 -2.13 -0.57 10.64
CA THR A 346 -0.87 -0.61 11.40
C THR A 346 0.22 -1.31 10.60
N PHE A 347 -0.09 -2.46 10.00
CA PHE A 347 0.84 -3.18 9.16
C PHE A 347 1.38 -2.33 8.00
N THR A 348 0.49 -1.62 7.29
CA THR A 348 0.88 -0.72 6.20
C THR A 348 1.77 0.43 6.70
N HIS A 349 1.44 1.00 7.87
CA HIS A 349 2.24 2.04 8.53
C HIS A 349 3.67 1.57 8.83
N GLU A 350 3.80 0.42 9.52
CA GLU A 350 5.11 -0.08 9.92
C GLU A 350 5.95 -0.57 8.73
N ILE A 351 5.33 -1.17 7.72
CA ILE A 351 6.02 -1.48 6.46
C ILE A 351 6.51 -0.19 5.79
N GLY A 352 5.73 0.90 5.87
CA GLY A 352 6.17 2.24 5.47
C GLY A 352 7.48 2.65 6.13
N HIS A 353 7.63 2.51 7.45
CA HIS A 353 8.91 2.80 8.11
C HIS A 353 10.07 1.98 7.54
N THR A 354 9.86 0.69 7.29
CA THR A 354 10.89 -0.17 6.68
C THR A 354 11.23 0.18 5.22
N GLN A 355 10.39 0.99 4.56
CA GLN A 355 10.67 1.60 3.25
C GLN A 355 11.39 2.97 3.37
N GLY A 356 11.79 3.38 4.57
CA GLY A 356 12.50 4.64 4.81
C GLY A 356 11.58 5.83 5.09
N ARG A 357 10.32 5.58 5.48
CA ARG A 357 9.36 6.63 5.77
C ARG A 357 9.45 7.07 7.23
N TYR A 358 9.53 8.37 7.44
CA TYR A 358 9.37 8.99 8.75
C TYR A 358 7.92 9.38 8.98
N HIS A 359 7.55 9.71 10.22
CA HIS A 359 6.22 10.23 10.50
C HIS A 359 5.95 11.54 9.77
N ILE A 360 4.68 11.83 9.58
CA ILE A 360 4.22 13.11 9.06
C ILE A 360 3.48 13.85 10.17
N ALA A 361 3.86 15.10 10.41
CA ALA A 361 3.26 15.93 11.45
C ALA A 361 1.79 16.24 11.12
N CYS A 362 0.89 15.98 12.06
CA CYS A 362 -0.53 16.35 11.94
C CYS A 362 -1.08 16.98 13.22
N SER A 363 -0.73 16.44 14.40
CA SER A 363 -1.13 16.96 15.70
C SER A 363 0.01 17.63 16.47
N GLY A 364 1.25 17.34 16.08
CA GLY A 364 2.46 17.82 16.76
C GLY A 364 2.97 16.88 17.86
N SER A 365 2.28 15.76 18.12
CA SER A 365 2.79 14.70 19.00
C SER A 365 3.57 13.60 18.26
N GLU A 366 3.62 13.67 16.93
CA GLU A 366 4.34 12.70 16.11
C GLU A 366 5.85 12.74 16.39
N GLY A 367 6.46 11.58 16.61
CA GLY A 367 7.90 11.47 16.84
C GLY A 367 8.69 11.40 15.53
N GLY A 368 9.76 12.17 15.39
CA GLY A 368 10.67 12.03 14.23
C GLY A 368 9.99 12.35 12.90
N THR A 369 9.37 13.52 12.79
CA THR A 369 8.61 13.93 11.60
C THR A 369 9.50 14.31 10.41
N ASP A 370 9.03 14.06 9.19
CA ASP A 370 9.66 14.55 7.96
C ASP A 370 9.21 15.98 7.63
N ASP A 371 10.08 16.95 7.90
CA ASP A 371 9.83 18.37 7.64
C ASP A 371 9.75 18.70 6.13
N SER A 372 10.08 17.77 5.24
CA SER A 372 9.94 17.94 3.79
C SER A 372 8.56 17.57 3.24
N TYR A 373 7.64 17.10 4.10
CA TYR A 373 6.26 16.83 3.71
C TYR A 373 5.54 18.11 3.26
N PRO A 374 4.95 18.17 2.06
CA PRO A 374 4.49 19.43 1.48
C PRO A 374 3.11 19.89 1.98
N TYR A 375 2.32 18.99 2.57
CA TYR A 375 0.91 19.29 2.88
C TYR A 375 0.73 19.58 4.39
N PRO A 376 0.33 20.81 4.75
CA PRO A 376 0.16 21.20 6.15
C PRO A 376 -0.83 20.31 6.92
N GLY A 377 -0.49 20.00 8.18
CA GLY A 377 -1.34 19.19 9.06
C GLY A 377 -1.46 17.73 8.61
N GLY A 378 -0.52 17.25 7.79
CA GLY A 378 -0.42 15.86 7.38
C GLY A 378 -1.50 15.40 6.42
N THR A 379 -2.18 16.31 5.71
CA THR A 379 -3.23 15.94 4.76
C THR A 379 -2.66 15.30 3.49
N THR A 380 -3.42 14.48 2.76
CA THR A 380 -2.94 13.85 1.51
C THR A 380 -2.80 14.82 0.35
N GLY A 381 -3.51 15.96 0.36
CA GLY A 381 -3.38 17.04 -0.62
C GLY A 381 -4.04 16.77 -1.97
N VAL A 382 -4.27 15.50 -2.32
CA VAL A 382 -4.91 15.04 -3.56
C VAL A 382 -5.98 13.99 -3.28
N TYR A 383 -6.85 13.76 -4.25
CA TYR A 383 -7.78 12.65 -4.20
C TYR A 383 -7.03 11.32 -4.33
N GLY A 384 -7.58 10.28 -3.75
CA GLY A 384 -7.14 8.90 -3.93
C GLY A 384 -8.34 8.00 -4.18
N PHE A 385 -8.09 6.80 -4.67
CA PHE A 385 -9.16 5.81 -4.88
C PHE A 385 -8.68 4.43 -4.47
N ASP A 386 -9.43 3.83 -3.56
CA ASP A 386 -9.25 2.45 -3.16
C ASP A 386 -10.01 1.54 -4.13
N ILE A 387 -9.28 0.85 -5.00
CA ILE A 387 -9.88 -0.01 -6.00
C ILE A 387 -10.37 -1.35 -5.45
N PHE A 388 -9.90 -1.76 -4.26
CA PHE A 388 -10.28 -3.02 -3.62
C PHE A 388 -11.56 -2.87 -2.81
N TYR A 389 -11.75 -1.72 -2.17
CA TYR A 389 -12.94 -1.40 -1.37
C TYR A 389 -13.88 -0.38 -2.03
N TRP A 390 -13.57 0.01 -3.27
CA TRP A 390 -14.35 0.93 -4.10
C TRP A 390 -14.67 2.26 -3.40
N ASN A 391 -13.65 2.87 -2.78
CA ASN A 391 -13.80 4.04 -1.93
C ASN A 391 -13.02 5.25 -2.46
N LEU A 392 -13.66 6.42 -2.52
CA LEU A 392 -13.01 7.67 -2.89
C LEU A 392 -12.45 8.37 -1.65
N HIS A 393 -11.16 8.64 -1.69
CA HIS A 393 -10.40 9.31 -0.64
C HIS A 393 -10.26 10.80 -0.96
N THR A 394 -10.55 11.67 0.02
CA THR A 394 -10.54 13.12 -0.18
C THR A 394 -9.19 13.74 0.19
N PRO A 395 -8.80 14.89 -0.42
CA PRO A 395 -7.53 15.58 -0.13
C PRO A 395 -7.28 15.96 1.33
N ASN A 396 -8.32 15.97 2.18
CA ASN A 396 -8.25 16.37 3.58
C ASN A 396 -7.98 15.20 4.54
N GLN A 397 -8.00 13.96 4.04
CA GLN A 397 -7.57 12.79 4.82
C GLN A 397 -6.08 12.88 5.13
N LYS A 398 -5.62 12.08 6.07
CA LYS A 398 -4.26 12.14 6.57
C LYS A 398 -3.37 11.12 5.88
N ASP A 399 -2.08 11.42 5.72
CA ASP A 399 -1.16 10.41 5.22
C ASP A 399 -1.09 9.23 6.18
N TYR A 400 -0.90 8.02 5.64
CA TYR A 400 -0.82 6.80 6.45
C TYR A 400 0.37 6.80 7.41
N MET A 401 1.39 7.64 7.22
CA MET A 401 2.50 7.85 8.17
C MET A 401 2.20 8.88 9.26
N THR A 402 0.94 9.26 9.49
CA THR A 402 0.54 10.17 10.58
C THR A 402 -0.09 9.40 11.74
N TYR A 403 -0.22 10.03 12.91
CA TYR A 403 -1.06 9.50 14.02
C TYR A 403 -2.53 9.96 13.94
N CYS A 404 -2.90 10.74 12.92
CA CYS A 404 -4.25 11.28 12.76
C CYS A 404 -5.04 10.44 11.77
N GLY A 405 -6.34 10.30 12.00
CA GLY A 405 -7.24 9.56 11.10
C GLY A 405 -8.37 10.44 10.51
N PRO A 406 -9.07 9.93 9.49
CA PRO A 406 -8.77 8.71 8.73
C PRO A 406 -7.55 8.87 7.80
N THR A 407 -6.84 7.78 7.56
CA THR A 407 -5.59 7.76 6.79
C THR A 407 -5.76 7.24 5.35
N TRP A 408 -4.86 7.67 4.47
CA TRP A 408 -4.67 7.18 3.10
C TRP A 408 -3.27 7.53 2.60
N VAL A 409 -2.86 7.04 1.42
CA VAL A 409 -1.59 7.44 0.80
C VAL A 409 -1.67 8.81 0.12
N SER A 410 -0.70 9.68 0.40
CA SER A 410 -0.45 10.89 -0.41
C SER A 410 0.36 10.58 -1.67
N ASP A 411 0.24 11.42 -2.70
CA ASP A 411 1.13 11.36 -3.88
C ASP A 411 2.62 11.49 -3.52
N TRP A 412 2.92 12.29 -2.50
CA TRP A 412 4.27 12.45 -1.98
C TRP A 412 4.80 11.16 -1.35
N ALA A 413 4.01 10.48 -0.52
CA ALA A 413 4.40 9.21 0.07
C ALA A 413 4.55 8.12 -1.00
N TRP A 414 3.59 8.03 -1.92
CA TRP A 414 3.62 7.15 -3.08
C TRP A 414 4.93 7.29 -3.87
N ASN A 415 5.31 8.52 -4.24
CA ASN A 415 6.53 8.77 -5.00
C ASN A 415 7.81 8.54 -4.20
N LYS A 416 7.78 8.68 -2.88
CA LYS A 416 8.93 8.44 -2.00
C LYS A 416 9.24 6.97 -1.87
N VAL A 417 8.23 6.10 -1.80
CA VAL A 417 8.43 4.65 -1.68
C VAL A 417 8.72 3.99 -3.02
N HIS A 418 8.21 4.53 -4.14
CA HIS A 418 8.40 3.97 -5.48
C HIS A 418 9.86 3.57 -5.83
N PRO A 419 10.87 4.47 -5.73
CA PRO A 419 12.25 4.10 -6.06
C PRO A 419 12.87 3.10 -5.08
N VAL A 420 12.41 3.07 -3.82
CA VAL A 420 12.85 2.07 -2.84
C VAL A 420 12.32 0.70 -3.24
N ILE A 421 11.02 0.62 -3.56
CA ILE A 421 10.36 -0.62 -4.00
C ILE A 421 11.04 -1.15 -5.27
N GLN A 422 11.22 -0.32 -6.30
CA GLN A 422 11.92 -0.72 -7.54
C GLN A 422 13.31 -1.29 -7.25
N ALA A 423 14.09 -0.63 -6.41
CA ALA A 423 15.45 -1.07 -6.08
C ALA A 423 15.47 -2.41 -5.32
N LEU A 424 14.48 -2.66 -4.46
CA LEU A 424 14.34 -3.93 -3.74
C LEU A 424 13.85 -5.05 -4.66
N SER A 425 12.85 -4.77 -5.50
CA SER A 425 12.31 -5.72 -6.47
C SER A 425 13.33 -6.11 -7.53
N ALA A 426 14.29 -5.24 -7.87
CA ALA A 426 15.39 -5.58 -8.76
C ALA A 426 16.29 -6.70 -8.23
N TRP A 427 16.24 -7.01 -6.93
CA TRP A 427 16.97 -8.13 -6.34
C TRP A 427 16.17 -9.44 -6.35
N GLU A 428 14.88 -9.41 -6.71
CA GLU A 428 14.08 -10.61 -6.87
C GLU A 428 14.65 -11.47 -8.01
N GLY A 429 14.84 -12.77 -7.73
CA GLY A 429 15.37 -13.68 -8.72
C GLY A 429 16.87 -13.52 -9.04
N GLU A 430 17.60 -12.62 -8.36
CA GLU A 430 19.08 -12.62 -8.43
C GLU A 430 19.66 -13.98 -7.95
N GLY A 431 18.85 -14.80 -7.27
CA GLY A 431 19.05 -16.24 -7.03
C GLY A 431 20.19 -16.53 -6.07
N ASP A 432 19.90 -17.02 -4.86
CA ASP A 432 20.88 -17.38 -3.81
C ASP A 432 22.10 -16.44 -3.75
N VAL A 433 21.92 -15.13 -4.03
CA VAL A 433 23.00 -14.17 -3.85
C VAL A 433 23.16 -14.09 -2.36
N ALA A 434 24.23 -14.75 -1.89
CA ALA A 434 24.57 -14.82 -0.49
C ALA A 434 24.35 -13.45 0.15
N PRO A 435 23.77 -13.41 1.36
CA PRO A 435 23.66 -12.17 2.12
C PRO A 435 24.98 -11.41 2.06
N PRO A 436 24.97 -10.06 2.12
CA PRO A 436 26.18 -9.26 2.01
C PRO A 436 27.30 -9.89 2.83
N SER A 437 28.44 -10.17 2.19
CA SER A 437 29.54 -10.91 2.80
C SER A 437 29.94 -10.22 4.10
N GLY A 438 29.94 -10.96 5.21
CA GLY A 438 30.29 -10.42 6.51
C GLY A 438 29.34 -10.88 7.61
N THR A 439 29.59 -10.40 8.82
CA THR A 439 28.69 -10.61 9.96
C THR A 439 28.60 -9.30 10.72
N LEU A 440 27.39 -8.80 10.88
CA LEU A 440 27.11 -7.66 11.73
C LEU A 440 26.92 -8.16 13.16
N LEU A 441 27.51 -7.44 14.11
CA LEU A 441 27.11 -7.45 15.50
C LEU A 441 26.17 -6.26 15.72
N VAL A 442 24.93 -6.55 16.08
CA VAL A 442 23.88 -5.57 16.35
C VAL A 442 23.64 -5.57 17.86
N GLY A 443 23.63 -4.37 18.46
CA GLY A 443 23.28 -4.15 19.85
C GLY A 443 22.05 -3.24 19.95
N ALA A 444 21.09 -3.59 20.79
CA ALA A 444 20.00 -2.71 21.17
C ALA A 444 20.28 -2.18 22.58
N LEU A 445 20.35 -0.86 22.73
CA LEU A 445 20.51 -0.17 24.01
C LEU A 445 19.13 0.38 24.41
N TYR A 446 18.58 -0.13 25.51
CA TYR A 446 17.26 0.22 26.01
C TYR A 446 17.31 1.38 27.01
N ASP A 447 16.17 2.05 27.19
CA ASP A 447 16.04 3.21 28.08
C ASP A 447 16.24 2.88 29.56
N ASP A 448 15.97 1.63 29.95
CA ASP A 448 16.21 1.14 31.30
C ASP A 448 17.69 0.81 31.57
N GLY A 449 18.56 1.03 30.56
CA GLY A 449 19.99 0.77 30.59
C GLY A 449 20.36 -0.69 30.33
N SER A 450 19.39 -1.56 30.06
CA SER A 450 19.67 -2.92 29.59
C SER A 450 20.14 -2.90 28.15
N GLU A 451 20.93 -3.90 27.78
CA GLU A 451 21.43 -4.08 26.42
C GLU A 451 21.26 -5.52 25.99
N GLU A 452 20.98 -5.74 24.72
CA GLU A 452 21.10 -7.07 24.11
C GLU A 452 21.89 -7.00 22.81
N TRP A 453 22.55 -8.12 22.49
CA TRP A 453 23.48 -8.20 21.39
C TRP A 453 23.26 -9.49 20.60
N TRP A 454 23.27 -9.40 19.27
CA TRP A 454 23.13 -10.55 18.39
C TRP A 454 23.91 -10.37 17.09
N THR A 455 24.18 -11.48 16.41
CA THR A 455 24.80 -11.46 15.09
C THR A 455 23.78 -11.68 13.98
N THR A 456 23.95 -11.00 12.84
CA THR A 456 23.14 -11.20 11.62
C THR A 456 24.05 -11.10 10.39
N PRO A 457 23.71 -11.75 9.25
CA PRO A 457 24.48 -11.59 8.02
C PRO A 457 24.49 -10.13 7.54
N GLY A 458 25.62 -9.67 7.01
CA GLY A 458 25.72 -8.35 6.39
C GLY A 458 27.04 -7.61 6.62
N ASN A 459 27.07 -6.36 6.16
CA ASN A 459 28.17 -5.42 6.30
C ASN A 459 27.61 -4.00 6.55
N LEU A 460 28.48 -3.03 6.84
CA LEU A 460 28.09 -1.64 7.14
C LEU A 460 28.10 -0.69 5.93
N GLU A 461 28.06 -1.20 4.70
CA GLU A 461 28.13 -0.33 3.52
C GLU A 461 26.93 0.63 3.45
N GLY A 462 27.17 1.93 3.23
CA GLY A 462 26.10 2.94 3.12
C GLY A 462 25.44 3.35 4.45
N GLU A 463 25.80 2.75 5.58
CA GLU A 463 25.33 3.15 6.90
C GLU A 463 26.04 4.43 7.39
N ARG A 464 25.32 5.28 8.12
CA ARG A 464 25.91 6.47 8.73
C ARG A 464 26.72 6.09 9.96
N LEU A 465 28.03 5.99 9.80
CA LEU A 465 28.95 5.71 10.91
C LEU A 465 28.99 6.86 11.92
N SER A 466 29.01 6.49 13.20
CA SER A 466 29.20 7.43 14.29
C SER A 466 30.64 7.93 14.33
N THR A 467 30.81 9.23 14.61
CA THR A 467 32.13 9.82 14.83
C THR A 467 32.66 9.60 16.25
N ILE A 468 31.80 9.18 17.18
CA ILE A 468 32.13 9.04 18.61
C ILE A 468 31.89 7.63 19.16
N HIS A 469 31.10 6.80 18.48
CA HIS A 469 30.86 5.41 18.87
C HIS A 469 31.70 4.44 18.04
N ALA A 470 32.28 3.45 18.70
CA ALA A 470 33.06 2.37 18.10
C ALA A 470 33.01 1.13 18.98
N LEU A 471 33.37 -0.03 18.44
CA LEU A 471 33.63 -1.23 19.23
C LEU A 471 35.09 -1.62 19.13
N GLU A 472 35.69 -2.02 20.26
CA GLU A 472 37.00 -2.64 20.32
C GLU A 472 36.85 -4.14 20.53
N PHE A 473 37.51 -4.92 19.68
CA PHE A 473 37.54 -6.36 19.70
C PHE A 473 38.95 -6.86 19.97
N LYS A 474 39.11 -7.74 20.95
CA LYS A 474 40.38 -8.41 21.22
C LYS A 474 40.41 -9.77 20.53
N THR A 475 41.28 -9.90 19.54
CA THR A 475 41.52 -11.13 18.78
C THR A 475 42.91 -11.71 19.11
N ALA A 476 43.25 -12.85 18.51
CA ALA A 476 44.60 -13.41 18.59
C ALA A 476 45.68 -12.51 17.96
N GLU A 477 45.29 -11.69 16.97
CA GLU A 477 46.17 -10.82 16.20
C GLU A 477 46.37 -9.44 16.86
N GLY A 478 45.48 -9.05 17.76
CA GLY A 478 45.58 -7.79 18.49
C GLY A 478 44.22 -7.22 18.87
N VAL A 479 44.21 -5.91 19.19
CA VAL A 479 42.97 -5.16 19.39
C VAL A 479 42.59 -4.50 18.08
N VAL A 480 41.39 -4.80 17.58
CA VAL A 480 40.82 -4.17 16.39
C VAL A 480 39.74 -3.20 16.85
N ARG A 481 39.85 -1.93 16.46
CA ARG A 481 38.81 -0.93 16.68
C ARG A 481 38.00 -0.76 15.40
N ALA A 482 36.71 -1.04 15.47
CA ALA A 482 35.78 -0.94 14.36
C ALA A 482 34.78 0.23 14.59
N PRO A 483 34.54 1.09 13.59
CA PRO A 483 33.53 2.13 13.69
C PRO A 483 32.13 1.51 13.74
N ALA A 484 31.20 2.14 14.45
CA ALA A 484 29.83 1.65 14.58
C ALA A 484 28.82 2.63 13.98
N SER A 485 27.78 2.10 13.34
CA SER A 485 26.54 2.84 13.09
C SER A 485 25.76 3.02 14.40
N TYR A 486 25.00 4.11 14.51
CA TYR A 486 24.26 4.50 15.71
C TYR A 486 22.92 5.11 15.30
N ASN A 487 21.86 4.31 15.36
CA ASN A 487 20.54 4.63 14.82
C ASN A 487 19.47 4.46 15.92
N GLN A 488 18.66 5.49 16.16
CA GLN A 488 17.50 5.39 17.05
C GLN A 488 16.37 4.63 16.34
N ARG A 489 15.64 3.77 17.05
CA ARG A 489 14.44 3.14 16.48
C ARG A 489 13.28 4.14 16.41
N PRO A 490 12.34 3.96 15.48
CA PRO A 490 11.08 4.71 15.47
C PRO A 490 10.32 4.53 16.78
N ASP A 491 9.61 5.58 17.21
CA ASP A 491 8.63 5.57 18.31
C ASP A 491 9.15 5.22 19.71
N ASP A 492 10.46 5.06 19.87
CA ASP A 492 11.09 4.86 21.17
C ASP A 492 12.45 5.57 21.26
N THR A 493 13.14 5.43 22.39
CA THR A 493 14.50 5.94 22.59
C THR A 493 15.57 4.84 22.56
N THR A 494 15.21 3.63 22.12
CA THR A 494 16.12 2.52 21.89
C THR A 494 17.11 2.89 20.80
N ILE A 495 18.39 2.60 21.06
CA ILE A 495 19.46 2.82 20.10
C ILE A 495 19.97 1.48 19.57
N ASN A 496 19.96 1.32 18.25
CA ASN A 496 20.71 0.28 17.57
C ASN A 496 22.16 0.72 17.35
N VAL A 497 23.11 -0.03 17.89
CA VAL A 497 24.54 0.09 17.61
C VAL A 497 24.95 -1.07 16.72
N VAL A 498 25.50 -0.79 15.55
CA VAL A 498 25.80 -1.84 14.55
C VAL A 498 27.24 -1.75 14.12
N VAL A 499 27.94 -2.88 14.11
CA VAL A 499 29.34 -2.96 13.70
C VAL A 499 29.59 -4.23 12.89
N GLU A 500 30.45 -4.13 11.89
CA GLU A 500 30.95 -5.31 11.19
C GLU A 500 32.00 -6.02 12.04
N LEU A 501 31.81 -7.32 12.27
CA LEU A 501 32.78 -8.11 13.01
C LEU A 501 34.08 -8.24 12.20
N PRO A 502 35.26 -7.97 12.81
CA PRO A 502 36.54 -8.05 12.10
C PRO A 502 37.00 -9.49 11.82
N THR A 503 36.41 -10.46 12.52
CA THR A 503 36.62 -11.91 12.34
C THR A 503 35.42 -12.66 12.92
N SER A 504 35.42 -13.99 12.86
CA SER A 504 34.39 -14.83 13.49
C SER A 504 34.25 -14.52 14.99
N LEU A 505 33.02 -14.58 15.50
CA LEU A 505 32.76 -14.31 16.93
C LEU A 505 33.53 -15.26 17.87
N ASP A 506 33.90 -16.46 17.40
CA ASP A 506 34.68 -17.44 18.15
C ASP A 506 36.16 -17.06 18.34
N GLU A 507 36.68 -16.17 17.50
CA GLU A 507 38.04 -15.65 17.61
C GLU A 507 38.14 -14.38 18.47
N ILE A 508 36.99 -13.86 18.91
CA ILE A 508 36.91 -12.67 19.76
C ILE A 508 36.92 -13.12 21.23
N THR A 509 37.91 -12.63 21.98
CA THR A 509 38.10 -12.96 23.40
C THR A 509 37.57 -11.88 24.35
N ALA A 510 37.39 -10.66 23.86
CA ALA A 510 36.72 -9.57 24.55
C ALA A 510 36.15 -8.58 23.52
N ALA A 511 34.99 -8.00 23.82
CA ALA A 511 34.41 -6.89 23.08
C ALA A 511 34.05 -5.74 24.03
N THR A 512 34.23 -4.50 23.59
CA THR A 512 33.95 -3.30 24.40
C THR A 512 33.36 -2.21 23.51
N ARG A 513 32.18 -1.72 23.89
CA ARG A 513 31.54 -0.56 23.26
C ARG A 513 32.18 0.71 23.81
N LEU A 514 32.61 1.58 22.92
CA LEU A 514 33.16 2.89 23.25
C LEU A 514 32.12 3.97 22.96
N SER A 515 31.92 4.87 23.92
CA SER A 515 31.15 6.11 23.76
C SER A 515 31.83 7.28 24.47
N ASP A 516 31.23 8.46 24.37
CA ASP A 516 31.59 9.65 25.14
C ASP A 516 31.49 9.45 26.66
N ALA A 517 30.54 8.62 27.11
CA ALA A 517 30.37 8.21 28.50
C ALA A 517 31.43 7.19 28.98
N GLY A 518 32.26 6.64 28.07
CA GLY A 518 33.36 5.74 28.40
C GLY A 518 33.29 4.38 27.71
N ALA A 519 33.97 3.40 28.30
CA ALA A 519 34.09 2.04 27.79
C ALA A 519 33.13 1.09 28.52
N HIS A 520 32.34 0.34 27.76
CA HIS A 520 31.29 -0.55 28.25
C HIS A 520 31.58 -1.98 27.77
N PRO A 521 32.07 -2.88 28.63
CA PRO A 521 32.37 -4.26 28.26
C PRO A 521 31.11 -5.01 27.83
N ILE A 522 31.19 -5.75 26.72
CA ILE A 522 30.10 -6.61 26.24
C ILE A 522 30.37 -8.03 26.72
N ALA A 523 29.36 -8.66 27.33
CA ALA A 523 29.44 -10.03 27.78
C ALA A 523 29.31 -10.99 26.59
N LEU A 524 30.43 -11.43 26.01
CA LEU A 524 30.41 -12.35 24.85
C LEU A 524 29.50 -13.58 24.99
N PRO A 525 29.40 -14.24 26.17
CA PRO A 525 28.50 -15.39 26.32
C PRO A 525 27.00 -15.06 26.19
N THR A 526 26.61 -13.77 26.28
CA THR A 526 25.22 -13.34 26.14
C THR A 526 24.86 -12.92 24.71
N ILE A 527 25.84 -12.88 23.79
CA ILE A 527 25.58 -12.55 22.39
C ILE A 527 24.82 -13.70 21.75
N LYS A 528 23.61 -13.42 21.26
CA LYS A 528 22.79 -14.40 20.53
C LYS A 528 23.41 -14.61 19.14
N ARG A 529 23.64 -15.87 18.79
CA ARG A 529 24.33 -16.22 17.55
C ARG A 529 23.32 -16.52 16.45
N LEU A 530 23.72 -16.21 15.23
CA LEU A 530 23.04 -16.66 14.02
C LEU A 530 22.95 -18.19 14.05
N ALA A 531 21.74 -18.71 14.15
CA ALA A 531 21.47 -20.13 14.02
C ALA A 531 21.26 -20.41 12.53
N ARG A 532 22.34 -20.79 11.83
CA ARG A 532 22.22 -21.23 10.43
C ARG A 532 21.30 -22.47 10.41
N ARG A 533 20.09 -22.32 9.88
CA ARG A 533 19.16 -23.43 9.66
C ARG A 533 19.58 -24.30 8.48
#